data_AF-A0A964ZGC3-F1
#
_entry.id   AF-A0A964ZGC3-F1
#
_cell.length_a   1.000
_cell.length_b   1.000
_cell.length_c   1.000
_cell.angle_alpha   90.00
_cell.angle_beta   90.00
_cell.angle_gamma   90.00
#
_symmetry.space_group_name_H-M   'P 1'
#
loop_
_entity.id
_entity.type
_entity.pdbx_description
1 polymer ?
#
loop_
_entity_poly.entity_id
_entity_poly.type
_entity_poly.pdbx_seq_one_letter_code
_entity_poly.pdbx_strand_id
1 'polypeptide(L)'
;MLPRSFLDPILADERLTEPLGDAEARILVEFLVEQAERLETLTTSPQLINARIGRLCRRGRVISRVVRLWCQDREPGAACQLAASEGLAEALPSGQVDACELMNRLIYLESVRNTV
;
A
#
# COMPACT_ATOMS: atom_id res chain seq x y z
N MET A 1 11.13 16.74 -7.45
CA MET A 1 10.42 16.79 -6.16
C MET A 1 8.97 17.04 -6.49
N LEU A 2 8.11 16.04 -6.23
CA LEU A 2 6.70 16.09 -6.56
C LEU A 2 6.03 17.24 -5.81
N PRO A 3 5.27 18.13 -6.49
CA PRO A 3 4.52 19.17 -5.81
C PRO A 3 3.65 18.57 -4.71
N ARG A 4 3.64 19.23 -3.54
CA ARG A 4 2.93 18.73 -2.35
C ARG A 4 1.45 18.45 -2.61
N SER A 5 0.83 19.19 -3.52
CA SER A 5 -0.56 18.99 -3.96
C SER A 5 -0.84 17.61 -4.56
N PHE A 6 0.18 16.93 -5.09
CA PHE A 6 0.06 15.55 -5.56
C PHE A 6 0.20 14.53 -4.43
N LEU A 7 0.83 14.87 -3.31
CA LEU A 7 0.96 14.00 -2.14
C LEU A 7 -0.24 14.10 -1.19
N ASP A 8 -1.02 15.19 -1.26
CA ASP A 8 -2.21 15.39 -0.42
C ASP A 8 -3.17 14.18 -0.41
N PRO A 9 -3.47 13.51 -1.55
CA PRO A 9 -4.31 12.30 -1.53
C PRO A 9 -3.75 11.14 -0.71
N ILE A 10 -2.43 11.06 -0.54
CA ILE A 10 -1.77 10.03 0.28
C ILE A 10 -1.78 10.46 1.74
N LEU A 11 -1.46 11.73 2.01
CA LEU A 11 -1.30 12.24 3.38
C LEU A 11 -2.65 12.50 4.08
N ALA A 12 -3.71 12.77 3.33
CA ALA A 12 -5.04 13.07 3.87
C ALA A 12 -6.01 11.87 3.85
N ASP A 13 -5.64 10.73 3.25
CA ASP A 13 -6.49 9.54 3.24
C ASP A 13 -6.30 8.74 4.52
N GLU A 14 -7.06 9.10 5.56
CA GLU A 14 -7.09 8.42 6.86
C GLU A 14 -7.36 6.92 6.74
N ARG A 15 -8.03 6.47 5.66
CA ARG A 15 -8.35 5.05 5.44
C ARG A 15 -7.09 4.22 5.13
N LEU A 16 -5.96 4.86 4.83
CA LEU A 16 -4.67 4.19 4.68
C LEU A 16 -4.11 3.77 6.05
N THR A 17 -4.27 4.61 7.07
CA THR A 17 -3.53 4.51 8.33
C THR A 17 -4.41 4.15 9.53
N GLU A 18 -5.68 4.54 9.56
CA GLU A 18 -6.65 4.18 10.62
C GLU A 18 -6.71 2.67 10.91
N PRO A 19 -6.62 1.76 9.91
CA PRO A 19 -6.64 0.32 10.17
C PRO A 19 -5.35 -0.25 10.77
N LEU A 20 -4.30 0.56 10.96
CA LEU A 20 -2.94 0.12 11.24
C LEU A 20 -2.43 0.63 12.59
N GLY A 21 -1.36 0.00 13.09
CA GLY A 21 -0.55 0.62 14.13
C GLY A 21 0.36 1.69 13.55
N ASP A 22 0.90 2.55 14.42
CA ASP A 22 1.74 3.68 14.00
C ASP A 22 2.95 3.26 13.15
N ALA A 23 3.54 2.10 13.48
CA ALA A 23 4.70 1.57 12.78
C ALA A 23 4.35 1.14 11.35
N GLU A 24 3.27 0.38 11.16
CA GLU A 24 2.83 -0.08 9.84
C GLU A 24 2.29 1.08 9.01
N ALA A 25 1.56 2.00 9.63
CA ALA A 25 1.06 3.22 8.99
C ALA A 25 2.22 4.03 8.41
N ARG A 26 3.29 4.23 9.19
CA ARG A 26 4.49 4.93 8.74
C ARG A 26 5.15 4.24 7.56
N ILE A 27 5.36 2.92 7.63
CA ILE A 27 5.95 2.13 6.53
C ILE A 27 5.14 2.29 5.24
N LEU A 28 3.81 2.20 5.34
CA LEU A 28 2.93 2.33 4.18
C LEU A 28 2.99 3.73 3.57
N VAL A 29 2.94 4.78 4.39
CA VAL A 29 3.00 6.18 3.92
C VAL A 29 4.35 6.47 3.27
N GLU A 30 5.46 6.08 3.89
CA GLU A 30 6.81 6.23 3.32
C GLU A 30 6.90 5.55 1.95
N PHE A 31 6.43 4.30 1.84
CA PHE A 31 6.38 3.59 0.58
C PHE A 31 5.55 4.32 -0.49
N LEU A 32 4.34 4.77 -0.16
CA LEU A 32 3.45 5.45 -1.12
C LEU A 32 4.03 6.78 -1.60
N VAL A 33 4.66 7.55 -0.72
CA VAL A 33 5.36 8.79 -1.08
C VAL A 33 6.52 8.50 -2.01
N GLU A 34 7.36 7.52 -1.70
CA GLU A 34 8.47 7.11 -2.59
C GLU A 34 7.95 6.67 -3.97
N GLN A 35 6.86 5.91 -4.04
CA GLN A 35 6.27 5.52 -5.33
C GLN A 35 5.71 6.73 -6.09
N ALA A 36 5.10 7.69 -5.39
CA ALA A 36 4.56 8.90 -6.01
C ALA A 36 5.68 9.79 -6.57
N GLU A 37 6.79 9.94 -5.86
CA GLU A 37 7.96 10.69 -6.32
C GLU A 37 8.59 10.06 -7.56
N ARG A 38 8.61 8.72 -7.67
CA ARG A 38 9.08 8.03 -8.88
C ARG A 38 8.23 8.34 -10.11
N LEU A 39 6.95 8.69 -9.96
CA LEU A 39 6.07 9.02 -11.09
C LEU A 39 6.54 10.24 -11.88
N GLU A 40 7.24 11.19 -11.25
CA GLU A 40 7.81 12.37 -11.95
C GLU A 40 8.76 11.97 -13.07
N THR A 41 9.45 10.85 -12.89
CA THR A 41 10.42 10.37 -13.88
C THR A 41 9.74 9.73 -15.09
N LEU A 42 8.46 9.36 -14.97
CA LEU A 42 7.71 8.59 -15.98
C LEU A 42 6.79 9.46 -16.84
N THR A 43 6.28 10.57 -16.31
CA THR A 43 5.40 11.46 -17.08
C THR A 43 5.36 12.87 -16.49
N THR A 44 5.15 13.86 -17.36
CA THR A 44 4.93 15.26 -16.99
C THR A 44 3.45 15.65 -17.04
N SER A 45 2.55 14.75 -17.44
CA SER A 45 1.11 15.05 -17.52
C SER A 45 0.47 15.03 -16.12
N PRO A 46 -0.07 16.16 -15.63
CA PRO A 46 -0.71 16.21 -14.31
C PRO A 46 -1.90 15.25 -14.18
N GLN A 47 -2.65 15.03 -15.26
CA GLN A 47 -3.80 14.13 -15.28
C GLN A 47 -3.35 12.67 -15.10
N LEU A 48 -2.28 12.27 -15.78
CA LEU A 48 -1.71 10.92 -15.63
C LEU A 48 -1.11 10.72 -14.24
N ILE A 49 -0.40 11.72 -13.69
CA ILE A 49 0.13 11.67 -12.34
C ILE A 49 -1.01 11.46 -11.33
N ASN A 50 -2.07 12.28 -11.39
CA ASN A 50 -3.22 12.15 -10.50
C ASN A 50 -3.91 10.78 -10.60
N ALA A 51 -4.11 10.26 -11.82
CA ALA A 51 -4.69 8.93 -12.00
C ALA A 51 -3.81 7.82 -11.39
N ARG A 52 -2.49 7.93 -11.53
CA ARG A 52 -1.51 6.99 -10.95
C ARG A 52 -1.49 7.07 -9.43
N ILE A 53 -1.55 8.27 -8.85
CA ILE A 53 -1.63 8.48 -7.40
C ILE A 53 -2.94 7.92 -6.84
N GLY A 54 -4.07 8.13 -7.53
CA GLY A 54 -5.34 7.51 -7.14
C GLY A 54 -5.26 5.98 -7.12
N ARG A 55 -4.56 5.37 -8.10
CA ARG A 55 -4.29 3.93 -8.12
C ARG A 55 -3.39 3.51 -6.95
N LEU A 56 -2.32 4.26 -6.66
CA LEU A 56 -1.43 4.02 -5.52
C LEU A 56 -2.20 4.03 -4.19
N CYS A 57 -3.05 5.04 -3.97
CA CYS A 57 -3.89 5.12 -2.77
C CYS A 57 -4.84 3.92 -2.66
N ARG A 58 -5.48 3.52 -3.79
CA ARG A 58 -6.32 2.31 -3.80
C ARG A 58 -5.52 1.06 -3.40
N ARG A 59 -4.31 0.89 -3.94
CA ARG A 59 -3.43 -0.24 -3.61
C ARG A 59 -3.01 -0.20 -2.14
N GLY A 60 -2.63 0.97 -1.63
CA GLY A 60 -2.31 1.17 -0.21
C GLY A 60 -3.46 0.77 0.72
N ARG A 61 -4.70 1.14 0.38
CA ARG A 61 -5.89 0.74 1.16
C ARG A 61 -6.10 -0.78 1.18
N VAL A 62 -5.85 -1.45 0.06
CA VAL A 62 -5.91 -2.92 -0.01
C VAL A 62 -4.85 -3.54 0.91
N ILE A 63 -3.61 -3.07 0.83
CA ILE A 63 -2.49 -3.56 1.67
C ILE A 63 -2.82 -3.36 3.15
N SER A 64 -3.24 -2.15 3.52
CA SER A 64 -3.67 -1.82 4.89
C SER A 64 -4.76 -2.75 5.39
N ARG A 65 -5.78 -3.01 4.57
CA ARG A 65 -6.88 -3.94 4.87
C ARG A 65 -6.40 -5.38 5.06
N VAL A 66 -5.47 -5.86 4.23
CA VAL A 66 -4.90 -7.21 4.36
C VAL A 66 -4.15 -7.35 5.67
N VAL A 67 -3.29 -6.38 6.02
CA VAL A 67 -2.52 -6.39 7.27
C VAL A 67 -3.45 -6.39 8.49
N ARG A 68 -4.46 -5.52 8.48
CA ARG A 68 -5.47 -5.49 9.55
C ARG A 68 -6.19 -6.83 9.69
N LEU A 69 -6.72 -7.38 8.60
CA LEU A 69 -7.45 -8.64 8.62
C LEU A 69 -6.59 -9.79 9.17
N TRP A 70 -5.32 -9.85 8.76
CA TRP A 70 -4.40 -10.91 9.17
C TRP A 70 -3.97 -10.78 10.63
N CYS A 71 -3.45 -9.60 11.02
CA CYS A 71 -2.74 -9.42 12.28
C CYS A 71 -3.64 -8.95 13.43
N GLN A 72 -4.65 -8.11 13.15
CA GLN A 72 -5.50 -7.50 14.18
C GLN A 72 -6.83 -8.23 14.33
N ASP A 73 -7.58 -8.36 13.23
CA ASP A 73 -8.91 -8.99 13.25
C ASP A 73 -8.81 -10.52 13.39
N ARG A 74 -7.62 -11.10 13.14
CA ARG A 74 -7.35 -12.56 13.17
C ARG A 74 -8.27 -13.36 12.23
N GLU A 75 -8.54 -12.78 11.06
CA GLU A 75 -9.36 -13.33 9.99
C GLU A 75 -8.49 -13.70 8.76
N PRO A 76 -7.59 -14.70 8.87
CA PRO A 76 -6.66 -15.05 7.80
C PRO A 76 -7.37 -15.53 6.53
N GLY A 77 -8.56 -16.14 6.65
CA GLY A 77 -9.37 -16.54 5.50
C GLY A 77 -9.82 -15.34 4.66
N ALA A 78 -10.31 -14.28 5.30
CA ALA A 78 -10.71 -13.05 4.61
C ALA A 78 -9.50 -12.32 4.01
N ALA A 79 -8.38 -12.28 4.74
CA ALA A 79 -7.12 -11.71 4.24
C ALA A 79 -6.62 -12.46 3.00
N CYS A 80 -6.67 -13.80 3.00
CA CYS A 80 -6.33 -14.65 1.84
C CYS A 80 -7.20 -14.34 0.63
N GLN A 81 -8.52 -14.26 0.81
CA GLN A 81 -9.43 -13.97 -0.29
C GLN A 81 -9.18 -12.59 -0.89
N LEU A 82 -9.01 -11.58 -0.04
CA LEU A 82 -8.70 -10.22 -0.48
C LEU A 82 -7.35 -10.19 -1.23
N ALA A 83 -6.29 -10.76 -0.65
CA ALA A 83 -4.97 -10.78 -1.26
C ALA A 83 -4.99 -11.53 -2.60
N ALA A 84 -5.69 -12.66 -2.71
CA ALA A 84 -5.83 -13.39 -3.96
C ALA A 84 -6.51 -12.54 -5.04
N SER A 85 -7.62 -11.86 -4.70
CA SER A 85 -8.35 -11.01 -5.65
C SER A 85 -7.53 -9.80 -6.15
N GLU A 86 -6.54 -9.37 -5.38
CA GLU A 86 -5.71 -8.20 -5.67
C GLU A 86 -4.28 -8.58 -6.11
N GLY A 87 -4.00 -9.88 -6.32
CA GLY A 87 -2.71 -10.40 -6.78
C GLY A 87 -1.57 -10.24 -5.77
N LEU A 88 -1.89 -10.33 -4.48
CA LEU A 88 -0.99 -10.23 -3.33
C LEU A 88 -0.82 -11.55 -2.57
N ALA A 89 -1.39 -12.65 -3.08
CA ALA A 89 -1.42 -13.94 -2.37
C ALA A 89 -0.02 -14.48 -2.03
N GLU A 90 0.98 -14.25 -2.89
CA GLU A 90 2.36 -14.72 -2.69
C GLU A 90 3.05 -14.05 -1.50
N ALA A 91 2.58 -12.88 -1.06
CA ALA A 91 3.13 -12.19 0.11
C ALA A 91 2.60 -12.76 1.44
N LEU A 92 1.53 -13.56 1.41
CA LEU A 92 0.91 -14.06 2.63
C LEU A 92 1.73 -15.21 3.25
N PRO A 93 1.97 -15.17 4.57
CA PRO A 93 2.70 -16.22 5.26
C PRO A 93 1.82 -17.44 5.51
N SER A 94 2.45 -18.58 5.79
CA SER A 94 1.77 -19.81 6.21
C SER A 94 1.43 -19.86 7.70
N GLY A 95 1.86 -18.87 8.48
CA GLY A 95 1.70 -18.84 9.94
C GLY A 95 1.52 -17.42 10.48
N GLN A 96 1.59 -17.29 11.81
CA GLN A 96 1.56 -15.99 12.47
C GLN A 96 2.80 -15.18 12.09
N VAL A 97 2.60 -13.88 11.87
CA VAL A 97 3.65 -12.94 11.52
C VAL A 97 3.32 -11.60 12.17
N ASP A 98 4.35 -10.82 12.46
CA ASP A 98 4.19 -9.45 12.90
C ASP A 98 3.63 -8.56 11.77
N ALA A 99 2.87 -7.53 12.14
CA ALA A 99 2.20 -6.66 11.18
C ALA A 99 3.18 -5.83 10.34
N CYS A 100 4.30 -5.38 10.90
CA CYS A 100 5.35 -4.71 10.13
C CYS A 100 6.04 -5.67 9.16
N GLU A 101 6.27 -6.92 9.55
CA GLU A 101 6.84 -7.92 8.65
C GLU A 101 5.90 -8.24 7.48
N LEU A 102 4.60 -8.41 7.74
CA LEU A 102 3.60 -8.61 6.70
C LEU A 102 3.52 -7.39 5.76
N MET A 103 3.51 -6.18 6.32
CA MET A 103 3.51 -4.93 5.57
C MET A 103 4.70 -4.89 4.60
N ASN A 104 5.91 -5.18 5.09
CA ASN A 104 7.13 -5.17 4.28
C ASN A 104 7.07 -6.18 3.11
N ARG A 105 6.53 -7.39 3.33
CA ARG A 105 6.33 -8.38 2.26
C ARG A 105 5.36 -7.88 1.19
N LEU A 106 4.26 -7.25 1.60
CA LEU A 106 3.23 -6.74 0.69
C LEU A 106 3.74 -5.56 -0.16
N ILE A 107 4.42 -4.58 0.46
CA ILE A 107 4.98 -3.44 -0.28
C ILE A 107 6.14 -3.87 -1.19
N TYR A 108 6.93 -4.87 -0.78
CA TYR A 108 7.99 -5.42 -1.62
C TYR A 108 7.41 -6.03 -2.89
N LEU A 109 6.40 -6.90 -2.77
CA LEU A 109 5.71 -7.48 -3.91
C LEU A 109 5.08 -6.39 -4.80
N GLU A 110 4.48 -5.36 -4.18
CA GLU A 110 3.90 -4.25 -4.91
C GLU A 110 4.94 -3.42 -5.69
N SER A 111 6.12 -3.22 -5.11
CA SER A 111 7.22 -2.50 -5.76
C SER A 111 7.72 -3.24 -7.00
N VAL A 112 7.84 -4.57 -6.92
CA VAL A 112 8.23 -5.41 -8.05
C VAL A 112 7.18 -5.32 -9.16
N ARG A 113 5.89 -5.32 -8.80
CA ARG A 113 4.78 -5.21 -9.78
C ARG A 113 4.69 -3.85 -10.45
N ASN A 114 5.11 -2.76 -9.81
CA ASN A 114 5.09 -1.41 -10.39
C ASN A 114 6.37 -1.05 -11.16
N THR A 115 7.38 -1.93 -11.17
CA THR A 115 8.64 -1.74 -11.92
C THR A 115 8.57 -2.31 -13.35
N VAL A 116 7.54 -3.10 -13.67
CA VAL A 116 7.27 -3.70 -15.00
C VAL A 116 6.16 -2.93 -15.72
#